data_AF-G7YLY0-F1
#
_entry.id   AF-G7YLY0-F1
#
_cell.length_a   1.000
_cell.length_b   1.000
_cell.length_c   1.000
_cell.angle_alpha   90.00
_cell.angle_beta   90.00
_cell.angle_gamma   90.00
#
_symmetry.space_group_name_H-M   'P 1'
#
loop_
_entity.id
_entity.type
_entity.pdbx_description
1 polymer ?
#
loop_
_entity_poly.entity_id
_entity_poly.type
_entity_poly.pdbx_seq_one_letter_code
_entity_poly.pdbx_strand_id
1 'polypeptide(L)'
;MALKPESAAKSISPKDQHDAQGPFMHNNEPTRKIQGYYFADGKRKIDYVLVWEDNPDEKHPSKVVRTNRRLRNEYLANLHKIGVETELEVFPGSTTQTHYLKLHVPWALMCDYAEMLHLRAPLEVS
;
A
#
# COMPACT_ATOMS: atom_id res chain seq x y z
N MET A 1 39.93 -25.90 61.16
CA MET A 1 39.75 -27.06 60.27
C MET A 1 38.37 -26.92 59.61
N ALA A 2 38.27 -27.28 58.33
CA ALA A 2 37.15 -27.18 57.39
C ALA A 2 35.73 -27.08 58.02
N LEU A 3 34.82 -26.26 57.50
CA LEU A 3 34.13 -26.46 56.22
C LEU A 3 33.54 -25.13 55.71
N LYS A 4 33.80 -24.80 54.44
CA LYS A 4 32.94 -23.89 53.66
C LYS A 4 31.98 -24.77 52.84
N PRO A 5 30.68 -24.47 52.82
CA PRO A 5 29.86 -24.71 51.66
C PRO A 5 29.46 -23.36 51.04
N GLU A 6 29.34 -23.31 49.72
CA GLU A 6 28.04 -23.05 49.06
C GLU A 6 28.23 -22.53 47.61
N SER A 7 27.59 -23.28 46.71
CA SER A 7 26.96 -22.92 45.45
C SER A 7 27.80 -22.32 44.31
N ALA A 8 28.09 -23.18 43.32
CA ALA A 8 28.38 -22.78 41.96
C ALA A 8 27.06 -22.44 41.23
N ALA A 9 26.74 -21.14 41.15
CA ALA A 9 25.68 -20.63 40.28
C ALA A 9 26.23 -20.32 38.88
N LYS A 10 25.48 -20.74 37.86
CA LYS A 10 25.77 -20.63 36.43
C LYS A 10 25.94 -19.17 35.99
N SER A 11 26.97 -18.93 35.18
CA SER A 11 27.22 -17.67 34.46
C SER A 11 26.14 -17.43 33.40
N ILE A 12 25.41 -16.32 33.50
CA ILE A 12 24.55 -15.76 32.44
C ILE A 12 24.88 -14.26 32.35
N SER A 13 25.12 -13.82 31.12
CA SER A 13 25.68 -12.52 30.73
C SER A 13 24.77 -11.32 31.07
N PRO A 14 25.32 -10.16 31.46
CA PRO A 14 24.54 -9.02 31.93
C PRO A 14 24.11 -8.10 30.77
N LYS A 15 22.96 -8.35 30.11
CA LYS A 15 22.25 -7.34 29.29
C LYS A 15 20.74 -7.65 29.13
N ASP A 16 19.98 -7.54 30.21
CA ASP A 16 18.59 -7.06 30.14
C ASP A 16 18.63 -5.59 30.56
N GLN A 17 18.38 -4.65 29.65
CA GLN A 17 17.79 -3.32 29.91
C GLN A 17 17.86 -2.37 28.71
N HIS A 18 16.72 -1.71 28.47
CA HIS A 18 16.45 -0.56 27.59
C HIS A 18 16.42 -0.86 26.08
N ASP A 19 15.23 -0.89 25.48
CA ASP A 19 14.39 0.27 25.12
C ASP A 19 15.09 1.23 24.15
N ALA A 20 14.45 1.35 22.99
CA ALA A 20 14.42 2.51 22.11
C ALA A 20 15.77 3.05 21.57
N GLN A 21 15.82 3.05 20.23
CA GLN A 21 16.62 3.90 19.33
C GLN A 21 17.82 3.22 18.64
N GLY A 22 17.61 2.87 17.38
CA GLY A 22 18.60 2.71 16.32
C GLY A 22 18.12 3.41 15.04
N PRO A 23 19.01 3.85 14.14
CA PRO A 23 19.29 5.27 14.00
C PRO A 23 18.81 5.83 12.65
N PHE A 24 17.79 6.68 12.67
CA PHE A 24 17.51 7.58 11.54
C PHE A 24 17.10 8.95 12.06
N MET A 25 18.09 9.72 12.50
CA MET A 25 18.04 11.19 12.47
C MET A 25 19.23 11.55 11.55
N HIS A 26 19.10 12.31 10.47
CA HIS A 26 18.28 13.50 10.28
C HIS A 26 18.21 13.75 8.76
N ASN A 27 17.10 14.27 8.24
CA ASN A 27 17.09 15.37 7.27
C ASN A 27 15.66 15.92 7.16
N ASN A 28 15.58 17.25 7.18
CA ASN A 28 14.38 18.11 7.14
C ASN A 28 13.56 17.97 5.83
N GLU A 29 13.10 16.77 5.49
CA GLU A 29 11.96 16.62 4.58
C GLU A 29 10.68 16.77 5.39
N PRO A 30 9.62 17.44 4.87
CA PRO A 30 8.30 17.29 5.46
C PRO A 30 8.01 15.81 5.42
N THR A 31 8.05 15.17 6.59
CA THR A 31 7.67 13.77 6.74
C THR A 31 6.34 13.64 6.02
N ARG A 32 6.34 12.99 4.84
CA ARG A 32 5.10 12.47 4.28
C ARG A 32 4.62 11.55 5.39
N LYS A 33 3.70 12.04 6.23
CA LYS A 33 2.98 11.19 7.18
C LYS A 33 2.59 10.00 6.34
N ILE A 34 3.14 8.82 6.65
CA ILE A 34 2.85 7.62 5.87
C ILE A 34 1.33 7.52 5.89
N GLN A 35 0.69 7.86 4.77
CA GLN A 35 -0.75 8.06 4.72
C GLN A 35 -1.44 6.70 4.59
N GLY A 36 -0.92 5.69 5.29
CA GLY A 36 -1.37 4.30 5.35
C GLY A 36 -2.11 3.81 4.11
N TYR A 37 -3.37 3.46 4.31
CA TYR A 37 -4.30 2.94 3.30
C TYR A 37 -5.21 4.05 2.71
N TYR A 38 -4.74 5.30 2.65
CA TYR A 38 -5.47 6.44 2.09
C TYR A 38 -4.74 7.06 0.89
N PHE A 39 -5.48 7.79 0.06
CA PHE A 39 -4.92 8.70 -0.94
C PHE A 39 -4.07 9.79 -0.27
N ALA A 40 -3.29 10.53 -1.05
CA ALA A 40 -2.41 11.59 -0.56
C ALA A 40 -3.16 12.72 0.17
N ASP A 41 -4.46 12.87 -0.07
CA ASP A 41 -5.32 13.80 0.66
C ASP A 41 -5.71 13.34 2.07
N GLY A 42 -5.52 12.06 2.40
CA GLY A 42 -5.84 11.47 3.71
C GLY A 42 -7.33 11.32 3.99
N LYS A 43 -8.19 11.51 2.98
CA LYS A 43 -9.64 11.44 3.10
C LYS A 43 -10.17 10.16 2.48
N ARG A 44 -9.69 9.81 1.29
CA ARG A 44 -10.20 8.68 0.51
C ARG A 44 -9.42 7.42 0.85
N LYS A 45 -10.14 6.37 1.27
CA LYS A 45 -9.54 5.05 1.54
C LYS A 45 -9.24 4.33 0.22
N ILE A 46 -8.14 3.60 0.19
CA ILE A 46 -7.76 2.77 -0.95
C ILE A 46 -8.53 1.45 -0.87
N ASP A 47 -9.37 1.17 -1.86
CA ASP A 47 -10.11 -0.08 -1.99
C ASP A 47 -9.30 -1.12 -2.79
N TYR A 48 -8.65 -0.67 -3.88
CA TYR A 48 -7.81 -1.50 -4.74
C TYR A 48 -6.57 -0.74 -5.21
N VAL A 49 -5.53 -1.48 -5.58
CA VAL A 49 -4.36 -0.95 -6.26
C VAL A 49 -4.11 -1.76 -7.53
N LEU A 50 -4.10 -1.09 -8.69
CA LEU A 50 -3.70 -1.68 -9.95
C LEU A 50 -2.22 -1.36 -10.21
N VAL A 51 -1.46 -2.35 -10.64
CA VAL A 51 -0.02 -2.21 -10.87
C VAL A 51 0.33 -2.64 -12.29
N TRP A 52 1.16 -1.85 -12.97
CA TRP A 52 1.77 -2.26 -14.23
C TRP A 52 3.14 -1.62 -14.41
N GLU A 53 3.91 -2.18 -15.34
CA GLU A 53 5.17 -1.60 -15.79
C GLU A 53 5.08 -1.18 -17.26
N ASP A 54 5.80 -0.13 -17.61
CA ASP A 54 6.15 0.17 -19.00
C ASP A 54 7.58 0.71 -19.11
N ASN A 55 8.15 0.57 -20.30
CA ASN A 55 9.40 1.22 -20.66
C ASN A 55 9.05 2.46 -21.51
N PRO A 56 9.26 3.69 -20.98
CA PRO A 56 8.95 4.92 -21.71
C PRO A 56 9.87 5.14 -22.92
N ASP A 57 11.08 4.56 -22.90
CA ASP A 57 12.08 4.69 -23.96
C ASP A 57 11.98 3.58 -25.03
N GLU A 58 10.99 2.69 -24.92
CA GLU A 58 10.76 1.61 -25.87
C GLU A 58 10.26 2.15 -27.23
N LYS A 59 11.18 2.26 -28.19
CA LYS A 59 10.89 2.78 -29.54
C LYS A 59 10.01 1.84 -30.37
N HIS A 60 10.11 0.53 -30.15
CA HIS A 60 9.42 -0.49 -30.94
C HIS A 60 8.67 -1.49 -30.06
N PRO A 61 7.59 -1.06 -29.38
CA PRO A 61 6.82 -1.94 -28.53
C PRO A 61 6.20 -3.07 -29.33
N SER A 62 6.23 -4.27 -28.75
CA SER A 62 5.60 -5.45 -29.32
C SER A 62 4.08 -5.24 -29.51
N LYS A 63 3.45 -6.03 -30.39
CA LYS A 63 1.99 -5.97 -30.60
C LYS A 63 1.22 -6.17 -29.28
N VAL A 64 1.72 -7.05 -28.41
CA VAL A 64 1.13 -7.32 -27.10
C VAL A 64 1.22 -6.08 -26.20
N VAL A 65 2.38 -5.42 -26.12
CA VAL A 65 2.56 -4.19 -25.33
C VAL A 65 1.62 -3.08 -25.81
N ARG A 66 1.51 -2.87 -27.12
CA ARG A 66 0.58 -1.86 -27.69
C ARG A 66 -0.88 -2.18 -27.35
N THR A 67 -1.25 -3.46 -27.45
CA THR A 67 -2.61 -3.92 -27.12
C THR A 67 -2.92 -3.71 -25.65
N ASN A 68 -2.00 -4.07 -24.76
CA ASN A 68 -2.15 -3.89 -23.31
C ASN A 68 -2.27 -2.40 -22.94
N ARG A 69 -1.47 -1.52 -23.56
CA ARG A 69 -1.59 -0.05 -23.36
C ARG A 69 -2.98 0.44 -23.76
N ARG A 70 -3.51 0.00 -24.91
CA ARG A 70 -4.86 0.37 -25.37
C ARG A 70 -5.95 -0.11 -24.42
N LEU A 71 -5.92 -1.40 -24.05
CA LEU A 71 -6.92 -1.99 -23.14
C LEU A 71 -6.88 -1.34 -21.77
N ARG A 72 -5.68 -1.00 -21.26
CA ARG A 72 -5.53 -0.25 -20.02
C ARG A 72 -6.22 1.10 -20.12
N ASN A 73 -5.93 1.89 -21.15
CA ASN A 73 -6.56 3.22 -21.30
C ASN A 73 -8.09 3.14 -21.38
N GLU A 74 -8.61 2.15 -22.10
CA GLU A 74 -10.06 1.90 -22.19
C GLU A 74 -10.65 1.51 -20.82
N TYR A 75 -9.97 0.62 -20.08
CA TYR A 75 -10.39 0.23 -18.74
C TYR A 75 -10.37 1.40 -17.76
N LEU A 76 -9.33 2.24 -17.78
CA LEU A 76 -9.24 3.44 -16.94
C LEU A 76 -10.34 4.46 -17.26
N ALA A 77 -10.61 4.68 -18.55
CA ALA A 77 -11.71 5.54 -18.97
C ALA A 77 -13.07 5.00 -18.48
N ASN A 78 -13.26 3.69 -18.51
CA ASN A 78 -14.47 3.06 -18.00
C ASN A 78 -14.60 3.19 -16.47
N LEU A 79 -13.49 3.05 -15.72
CA LEU A 79 -13.48 3.28 -14.26
C LEU A 79 -13.93 4.70 -13.91
N HIS A 80 -13.36 5.71 -14.58
CA HIS A 80 -13.77 7.11 -14.36
C HIS A 80 -15.22 7.35 -14.76
N LYS A 81 -15.66 6.75 -15.87
CA LYS A 81 -17.03 6.86 -16.35
C LYS A 81 -18.07 6.35 -15.34
N ILE A 82 -17.77 5.27 -14.62
CA ILE A 82 -18.66 4.72 -13.59
C ILE A 82 -18.51 5.42 -12.23
N GLY A 83 -17.59 6.39 -12.11
CA GLY A 83 -17.42 7.18 -10.88
C GLY A 83 -16.38 6.63 -9.90
N VAL A 84 -15.52 5.69 -10.31
CA VAL A 84 -14.36 5.30 -9.49
C VAL A 84 -13.34 6.43 -9.49
N GLU A 85 -12.89 6.83 -8.31
CA GLU A 85 -11.87 7.84 -8.13
C GLU A 85 -10.49 7.20 -8.11
N THR A 86 -9.48 7.87 -8.67
CA THR A 86 -8.15 7.28 -8.84
C THR A 86 -7.02 8.24 -8.50
N GLU A 87 -5.93 7.72 -7.95
CA GLU A 87 -4.66 8.43 -7.72
C GLU A 87 -3.51 7.59 -8.30
N LEU A 88 -2.72 8.17 -9.22
CA LEU A 88 -1.60 7.50 -9.87
C LEU A 88 -0.27 7.95 -9.25
N GLU A 89 0.52 6.97 -8.83
CA GLU A 89 1.92 7.16 -8.45
C GLU A 89 2.81 6.39 -9.43
N VAL A 90 3.81 7.08 -10.01
CA VAL A 90 4.76 6.49 -10.95
C VAL A 90 6.14 6.47 -10.32
N PHE A 91 6.75 5.29 -10.27
CA PHE A 91 8.07 5.07 -9.70
C PHE A 91 9.03 4.70 -10.83
N PRO A 92 10.01 5.57 -11.14
CA PRO A 92 10.99 5.27 -12.16
C PRO A 92 11.95 4.18 -11.70
N GLY A 93 12.17 3.17 -12.54
CA GLY A 93 13.27 2.23 -12.43
C GLY A 93 14.37 2.54 -13.44
N SER A 94 15.37 1.66 -13.54
CA SER A 94 16.53 1.84 -14.44
C SER A 94 16.19 1.63 -15.92
N THR A 95 15.09 0.96 -16.24
CA THR A 95 14.69 0.63 -17.62
C THR A 95 13.18 0.63 -17.79
N THR A 96 12.44 0.18 -16.77
CA THR A 96 11.00 0.28 -16.70
C THR A 96 10.61 1.26 -15.60
N GLN A 97 9.40 1.81 -15.69
CA GLN A 97 8.75 2.52 -14.59
C GLN A 97 7.54 1.70 -14.13
N THR A 98 7.32 1.66 -12.82
CA THR A 98 6.19 0.96 -12.20
C THR A 98 5.12 1.98 -11.84
N HIS A 99 3.89 1.70 -12.22
CA HIS A 99 2.73 2.52 -11.96
C HIS A 99 1.87 1.87 -10.89
N TYR A 100 1.51 2.62 -9.86
CA TYR A 100 0.56 2.23 -8.83
C TYR A 100 -0.67 3.15 -8.95
N LEU A 101 -1.76 2.60 -9.47
CA LEU A 101 -3.04 3.30 -9.53
C LEU A 101 -3.90 2.85 -8.37
N LYS A 102 -4.04 3.72 -7.38
CA LYS A 102 -4.93 3.55 -6.24
C LYS A 102 -6.35 3.86 -6.69
N LEU A 103 -7.30 3.01 -6.30
CA LEU A 103 -8.72 3.16 -6.57
C LEU A 103 -9.46 3.42 -5.26
N HIS A 104 -10.38 4.39 -5.31
CA HIS A 104 -11.36 4.64 -4.28
C HIS A 104 -12.76 4.54 -4.89
N VAL A 105 -13.64 3.76 -4.26
CA VAL A 105 -15.03 3.59 -4.67
C VAL A 105 -15.91 4.44 -3.75
N PRO A 106 -16.54 5.52 -4.26
CA PRO A 106 -17.43 6.34 -3.44
C PRO A 106 -18.57 5.53 -2.82
N TRP A 107 -19.02 5.92 -1.63
CA TRP A 107 -20.08 5.21 -0.90
C TRP A 107 -21.35 4.98 -1.74
N ALA A 108 -21.82 6.01 -2.46
CA ALA A 108 -23.00 5.89 -3.31
C ALA A 108 -22.82 4.80 -4.38
N LEU A 109 -21.66 4.75 -5.03
CA LEU A 109 -21.35 3.73 -6.02
C LEU A 109 -21.29 2.33 -5.40
N MET A 110 -20.73 2.19 -4.20
CA MET A 110 -20.76 0.91 -3.46
C MET A 110 -22.20 0.47 -3.15
N CYS A 111 -23.07 1.40 -2.74
CA CYS A 111 -24.48 1.09 -2.48
C CYS A 111 -25.21 0.60 -3.73
N ASP A 112 -25.05 1.29 -4.87
CA ASP A 112 -25.67 0.90 -6.14
C ASP A 112 -25.28 -0.53 -6.53
N TYR A 113 -23.99 -0.87 -6.41
CA TYR A 113 -23.51 -2.21 -6.71
C TYR A 113 -23.92 -3.24 -5.65
N ALA A 114 -23.99 -2.87 -4.37
CA ALA A 114 -24.46 -3.76 -3.32
C ALA A 114 -25.93 -4.16 -3.51
N GLU A 115 -26.78 -3.23 -3.96
CA GLU A 115 -28.18 -3.49 -4.30
C GLU A 115 -28.28 -4.45 -5.49
N MET A 116 -27.55 -4.15 -6.58
CA MET A 116 -27.51 -4.98 -7.79
C MET A 116 -26.97 -6.40 -7.54
N LEU A 117 -26.02 -6.55 -6.62
CA LEU A 117 -25.44 -7.84 -6.22
C LEU A 117 -26.22 -8.53 -5.09
N HIS A 118 -27.28 -7.90 -4.58
CA HIS A 118 -28.07 -8.40 -3.45
C HIS A 118 -27.22 -8.73 -2.21
N LEU A 119 -26.23 -7.89 -1.90
CA LEU A 119 -25.42 -8.04 -0.71
C LEU A 119 -26.28 -7.83 0.54
N ARG A 120 -26.20 -8.77 1.48
CA ARG A 120 -26.90 -8.70 2.77
C ARG A 120 -26.00 -8.03 3.80
N ALA A 121 -26.53 -7.04 4.50
CA ALA A 121 -25.93 -6.46 5.70
C ALA A 121 -26.85 -6.70 6.90
N PRO A 122 -26.30 -6.84 8.13
CA PRO A 122 -27.11 -6.87 9.34
C PRO A 122 -27.94 -5.59 9.46
N LEU A 123 -29.21 -5.72 9.82
CA LEU A 123 -30.04 -4.59 10.23
C LEU A 123 -29.92 -4.43 11.74
N GLU A 124 -29.64 -3.21 12.20
CA GLU A 124 -29.81 -2.91 13.62
C GLU A 124 -31.30 -2.97 13.97
N VAL A 125 -31.62 -3.74 15.01
CA VAL A 125 -32.96 -3.79 15.57
C VAL A 125 -33.03 -2.68 16.62
N SER A 126 -33.84 -1.65 16.35
CA SER A 126 -34.15 -0.56 17.27
C SER A 126 -34.98 -1.03 18.47
#